data_AF-A0A7C5VPH5-F1
#
_entry.id   AF-A0A7C5VPH5-F1
#
_cell.length_a   1.000
_cell.length_b   1.000
_cell.length_c   1.000
_cell.angle_alpha   90.00
_cell.angle_beta   90.00
_cell.angle_gamma   90.00
#
_symmetry.space_group_name_H-M   'P 1'
#
loop_
_entity.id
_entity.type
_entity.pdbx_description
1 polymer ?
#
loop_
_entity_poly.entity_id
_entity_poly.type
_entity_poly.pdbx_seq_one_letter_code
_entity_poly.pdbx_strand_id
1 'polypeptide(L)'
;MPKGLQACAQNVGGRLSPNGYRRMKCLKCGLEEDRDIVAVKNLLRRCKIDVGASPVHPESPPMTPLEPSIDFYLFQLPPSMTPRSLQTLENFITKTDLGNRFALEVRNMKWFDKAYIQWASKLNTTWVSVDSPDFPLDIYNTNGIVYERMHGRTAWYSHYYTDQELKDVANRIRKANPEKVYVFFNNNHAMLENARRMLQILSA
;
A
#
# COMPACT_ATOMS: atom_id res chain seq x y z
N MET A 1 23.65 -8.14 -5.28
CA MET A 1 22.98 -7.50 -4.13
C MET A 1 23.82 -6.34 -3.62
N PRO A 2 23.23 -5.20 -3.27
CA PRO A 2 23.98 -4.07 -2.69
C PRO A 2 24.71 -4.51 -1.42
N LYS A 3 25.96 -4.06 -1.24
CA LYS A 3 26.85 -4.48 -0.12
C LYS A 3 26.25 -4.28 1.28
N GLY A 4 25.24 -3.41 1.43
CA GLY A 4 24.59 -3.09 2.70
C GLY A 4 23.53 -4.08 3.20
N LEU A 5 22.89 -4.87 2.32
CA LEU A 5 21.82 -5.80 2.70
C LEU A 5 22.32 -7.13 3.29
N GLN A 6 23.62 -7.37 3.26
CA GLN A 6 24.23 -8.60 3.78
C GLN A 6 24.54 -8.53 5.28
N ALA A 7 24.34 -7.39 5.95
CA ALA A 7 24.57 -7.27 7.38
C ALA A 7 23.36 -7.78 8.18
N CYS A 8 23.60 -8.46 9.30
CA CYS A 8 22.52 -8.88 10.19
C CYS A 8 21.89 -7.67 10.90
N ALA A 9 20.56 -7.58 10.86
CA ALA A 9 19.81 -6.48 11.47
C ALA A 9 19.95 -6.42 13.00
N GLN A 10 20.23 -7.55 13.67
CA GLN A 10 20.40 -7.63 15.13
C GLN A 10 21.76 -7.14 15.64
N ASN A 11 22.58 -6.50 14.80
CA ASN A 11 23.80 -5.80 15.23
C ASN A 11 24.89 -6.72 15.86
N VAL A 12 24.79 -8.03 15.65
CA VAL A 12 25.77 -9.02 16.14
C VAL A 12 27.04 -9.10 15.28
N GLY A 13 27.20 -8.22 14.28
CA GLY A 13 28.32 -8.27 13.33
C GLY A 13 28.33 -9.51 12.41
N GLY A 14 27.22 -10.26 12.35
CA GLY A 14 27.05 -11.42 11.47
C GLY A 14 26.64 -11.01 10.05
N ARG A 15 27.00 -11.82 9.04
CA ARG A 15 26.49 -11.69 7.67
C ARG A 15 25.28 -12.59 7.46
N LEU A 16 24.35 -12.12 6.64
CA LEU A 16 23.17 -12.86 6.21
C LEU A 16 23.48 -13.64 4.94
N SER A 17 23.07 -14.91 4.94
CA SER A 17 23.16 -15.83 3.81
C SER A 17 21.75 -16.28 3.38
N PRO A 18 21.49 -16.52 2.09
CA PRO A 18 20.23 -17.11 1.64
C PRO A 18 19.97 -18.45 2.33
N ASN A 19 18.70 -18.72 2.70
CA ASN A 19 18.28 -19.99 3.31
C ASN A 19 16.94 -20.46 2.72
N GLY A 20 16.94 -20.81 1.43
CA GLY A 20 15.73 -21.17 0.67
C GLY A 20 15.09 -19.99 -0.07
N TYR A 21 13.86 -20.18 -0.55
CA TYR A 21 13.16 -19.14 -1.31
C TYR A 21 12.76 -17.98 -0.40
N ARG A 22 13.20 -16.77 -0.77
CA ARG A 22 12.98 -15.50 -0.06
C ARG A 22 13.44 -15.44 1.39
N ARG A 23 14.04 -16.46 1.98
CA ARG A 23 14.54 -16.42 3.37
C ARG A 23 16.03 -16.11 3.46
N MET A 24 16.40 -15.41 4.52
CA MET A 24 17.77 -15.07 4.88
C MET A 24 18.05 -15.55 6.30
N LYS A 25 19.24 -16.15 6.51
CA LYS A 25 19.69 -16.64 7.81
C LYS A 25 20.98 -15.96 8.24
N CYS A 26 21.10 -15.62 9.53
CA CYS A 26 22.34 -15.20 10.17
C CYS A 26 22.92 -16.39 10.96
N LEU A 27 24.11 -16.85 10.57
CA LEU A 27 24.78 -17.95 11.28
C LEU A 27 25.29 -17.57 12.68
N LYS A 28 25.36 -16.27 12.99
CA LYS A 28 25.92 -15.78 14.26
C LYS A 28 24.88 -15.57 15.37
N CYS A 29 23.64 -15.20 15.03
CA CYS A 29 22.56 -15.01 16.00
C CYS A 29 21.33 -15.89 15.74
N GLY A 30 21.37 -16.74 14.70
CA GLY A 30 20.27 -17.64 14.36
C GLY A 30 19.07 -16.96 13.70
N LEU A 31 19.09 -15.64 13.46
CA LEU A 31 18.00 -14.92 12.78
C LEU A 31 17.66 -15.59 11.45
N GLU A 32 16.42 -16.01 11.25
CA GLU A 32 15.92 -16.54 9.98
C GLU A 32 14.60 -15.85 9.62
N GLU A 33 14.59 -15.09 8.52
CA GLU A 33 13.49 -14.18 8.19
C GLU A 33 13.35 -13.99 6.67
N ASP A 34 12.22 -13.47 6.21
CA ASP A 34 12.05 -13.07 4.80
C ASP A 34 13.01 -11.92 4.44
N ARG A 35 13.51 -11.95 3.21
CA ARG A 35 14.48 -11.03 2.64
C ARG A 35 13.98 -9.59 2.67
N ASP A 36 12.70 -9.36 2.43
CA ASP A 36 12.12 -8.01 2.41
C ASP A 36 12.00 -7.47 3.84
N ILE A 37 11.63 -8.33 4.80
CA ILE A 37 11.62 -7.99 6.23
C ILE A 37 13.03 -7.64 6.70
N VAL A 38 14.03 -8.41 6.29
CA VAL A 38 15.45 -8.15 6.57
C VAL A 38 15.90 -6.82 5.98
N ALA A 39 15.51 -6.51 4.74
CA ALA A 39 15.85 -5.26 4.07
C ALA A 39 15.30 -4.07 4.86
N VAL A 40 14.03 -4.13 5.28
CA VAL A 40 13.39 -3.10 6.11
C VAL A 40 14.06 -2.97 7.47
N LYS A 41 14.33 -4.09 8.18
CA LYS A 41 15.01 -4.05 9.49
C LYS A 41 16.42 -3.43 9.40
N ASN A 42 17.16 -3.72 8.33
CA ASN A 42 18.49 -3.12 8.09
C ASN A 42 18.43 -1.63 7.76
N LEU A 43 17.36 -1.20 7.06
CA LEU A 43 17.07 0.19 6.73
C LEU A 43 16.76 1.00 7.99
N LEU A 44 15.85 0.49 8.83
CA LEU A 44 15.44 1.10 10.10
C LEU A 44 16.63 1.27 11.06
N ARG A 45 17.53 0.28 11.11
CA ARG A 45 18.76 0.35 11.93
C ARG A 45 19.72 1.47 11.49
N ARG A 46 19.80 1.78 10.19
CA ARG A 46 20.70 2.81 9.67
C ARG A 46 20.20 4.23 9.95
N CYS A 47 18.89 4.41 10.07
CA CYS A 47 18.30 5.75 10.16
C CYS A 47 18.07 6.27 11.59
N LYS A 48 18.18 5.43 12.64
CA LYS A 48 17.95 5.81 14.06
C LYS A 48 16.73 6.74 14.29
N ILE A 49 15.67 6.62 13.47
CA ILE A 49 14.47 7.44 13.55
C ILE A 49 13.25 6.55 13.32
N ASP A 50 12.26 6.76 14.18
CA ASP A 50 10.97 6.10 14.23
C ASP A 50 10.02 6.64 13.13
N VAL A 51 9.27 5.71 12.55
CA VAL A 51 8.19 5.81 11.55
C VAL A 51 8.39 6.65 10.28
N GLY A 52 8.28 5.94 9.14
CA GLY A 52 7.32 6.37 8.11
C GLY A 52 7.85 7.11 6.89
N ALA A 53 8.98 6.70 6.32
CA ALA A 53 9.22 6.85 4.88
C ALA A 53 10.27 5.81 4.47
N SER A 54 10.00 5.07 3.40
CA SER A 54 11.06 4.29 2.75
C SER A 54 12.12 5.31 2.28
N PRO A 55 13.39 5.27 2.73
CA PRO A 55 14.40 6.16 2.21
C PRO A 55 14.76 5.66 0.82
N VAL A 56 14.29 6.40 -0.17
CA VAL A 56 15.01 6.53 -1.43
C VAL A 56 16.48 6.80 -1.08
N HIS A 57 17.41 6.03 -1.64
CA HIS A 57 18.84 6.16 -1.37
C HIS A 57 19.24 7.64 -1.59
N PRO A 58 20.13 8.25 -0.77
CA PRO A 58 20.52 9.66 -0.90
C PRO A 58 21.18 10.02 -2.26
N GLU A 59 21.45 9.03 -3.10
CA GLU A 59 21.96 9.17 -4.47
C GLU A 59 20.92 8.83 -5.55
N SER A 60 19.69 8.49 -5.16
CA SER A 60 18.66 8.22 -6.16
C SER A 60 18.30 9.56 -6.81
N PRO A 61 18.27 9.63 -8.14
CA PRO A 61 17.86 10.85 -8.81
C PRO A 61 16.45 11.22 -8.33
N PRO A 62 16.19 12.52 -8.10
CA PRO A 62 14.86 12.94 -7.71
C PRO A 62 13.87 12.52 -8.80
N MET A 63 12.66 12.14 -8.39
CA MET A 63 11.59 11.71 -9.32
C MET A 63 11.11 12.84 -10.24
N THR A 64 11.76 14.01 -10.22
CA THR A 64 11.45 15.22 -10.97
C THR A 64 11.11 14.99 -12.44
N PRO A 65 11.80 14.10 -13.20
CA PRO A 65 11.42 13.83 -14.58
C PRO A 65 10.05 13.14 -14.75
N LEU A 66 9.62 12.38 -13.74
CA LEU A 66 8.36 11.63 -13.73
C LEU A 66 7.23 12.36 -13.00
N GLU A 67 7.54 13.37 -12.17
CA GLU A 67 6.55 14.15 -11.41
C GLU A 67 5.31 14.57 -12.23
N PRO A 68 5.43 15.08 -13.47
CA PRO A 68 4.27 15.48 -14.26
C PRO A 68 3.36 14.32 -14.67
N SER A 69 3.83 13.08 -14.58
CA SER A 69 3.11 11.85 -14.95
C SER A 69 2.63 11.05 -13.74
N ILE A 70 2.89 11.51 -12.51
CA ILE A 70 2.51 10.79 -11.29
C ILE A 70 1.21 11.36 -10.75
N ASP A 71 0.12 10.61 -10.93
CA ASP A 71 -1.17 10.95 -10.34
C ASP A 71 -1.20 10.73 -8.82
N PHE A 72 -0.52 9.69 -8.32
CA PHE A 72 -0.55 9.32 -6.90
C PHE A 72 0.78 8.76 -6.36
N TYR A 73 0.97 8.96 -5.07
CA TYR A 73 1.92 8.24 -4.23
C TYR A 73 1.12 7.34 -3.30
N LEU A 74 1.27 6.02 -3.47
CA LEU A 74 0.59 5.03 -2.64
C LEU A 74 1.39 4.78 -1.35
N PHE A 75 0.76 5.06 -0.22
CA PHE A 75 1.26 4.75 1.12
C PHE A 75 0.41 3.64 1.74
N GLN A 76 0.88 2.40 1.60
CA GLN A 76 0.23 1.24 2.20
C GLN A 76 0.75 1.00 3.62
N LEU A 77 -0.09 1.17 4.62
CA LEU A 77 0.25 0.93 6.02
C LEU A 77 0.34 -0.58 6.32
N PRO A 78 1.23 -1.00 7.24
CA PRO A 78 1.25 -2.38 7.70
C PRO A 78 0.04 -2.69 8.61
N PRO A 79 -0.39 -3.96 8.72
CA PRO A 79 -1.51 -4.35 9.58
C PRO A 79 -1.32 -4.02 11.08
N SER A 80 -0.07 -3.86 11.53
CA SER A 80 0.25 -3.50 12.92
C SER A 80 -0.02 -2.02 13.25
N MET A 81 -0.13 -1.15 12.24
CA MET A 81 -0.34 0.27 12.44
C MET A 81 -1.83 0.55 12.69
N THR A 82 -2.14 1.04 13.88
CA THR A 82 -3.51 1.35 14.33
C THR A 82 -3.72 2.85 14.48
N PRO A 83 -4.96 3.36 14.61
CA PRO A 83 -5.21 4.79 14.80
C PRO A 83 -4.53 5.47 16.00
N ARG A 84 -3.90 4.73 16.92
CA ARG A 84 -2.96 5.30 17.89
C ARG A 84 -1.83 6.13 17.26
N SER A 85 -1.49 5.88 16.00
CA SER A 85 -0.49 6.63 15.24
C SER A 85 -1.08 7.78 14.41
N LEU A 86 -2.34 8.20 14.65
CA LEU A 86 -3.03 9.22 13.87
C LEU A 86 -2.22 10.52 13.76
N GLN A 87 -1.75 11.05 14.88
CA GLN A 87 -0.97 12.30 14.89
C GLN A 87 0.32 12.19 14.08
N THR A 88 1.02 11.06 14.17
CA THR A 88 2.24 10.84 13.40
C THR A 88 1.95 10.75 11.90
N LEU A 89 0.86 10.07 11.53
CA LEU A 89 0.43 9.95 10.15
C LEU A 89 -0.03 11.30 9.58
N GLU A 90 -0.76 12.09 10.36
CA GLU A 90 -1.15 13.46 9.98
C GLU A 90 0.06 14.35 9.74
N ASN A 91 1.02 14.34 10.68
CA ASN A 91 2.26 15.09 10.52
C ASN A 91 3.03 14.66 9.26
N PHE A 92 3.00 13.38 8.92
CA PHE A 92 3.63 12.86 7.71
C PHE A 92 2.90 13.37 6.46
N ILE A 93 1.58 13.19 6.38
CA ILE A 93 0.75 13.65 5.26
C ILE A 93 0.99 15.14 5.01
N THR A 94 0.88 15.98 6.03
CA THR A 94 1.06 17.43 5.93
C THR A 94 2.46 17.82 5.46
N LYS A 95 3.51 17.11 5.92
CA LYS A 95 4.89 17.38 5.49
C LYS A 95 5.16 17.03 4.03
N THR A 96 4.44 16.05 3.48
CA THR A 96 4.62 15.67 2.07
C THR A 96 3.96 16.67 1.11
N ASP A 97 2.95 17.41 1.56
CA ASP A 97 2.19 18.39 0.76
C ASP A 97 1.64 17.82 -0.57
N LEU A 98 1.30 16.53 -0.57
CA LEU A 98 0.82 15.84 -1.77
C LEU A 98 -0.69 16.04 -2.03
N GLY A 99 -1.45 16.50 -1.03
CA GLY A 99 -2.90 16.64 -1.12
C GLY A 99 -3.58 15.36 -1.60
N ASN A 100 -4.40 15.46 -2.65
CA ASN A 100 -5.12 14.32 -3.24
C ASN A 100 -4.22 13.32 -3.96
N ARG A 101 -2.96 13.64 -4.23
CA ARG A 101 -1.97 12.68 -4.74
C ARG A 101 -1.51 11.72 -3.64
N PHE A 102 -1.79 12.00 -2.36
CA PHE A 102 -1.52 11.07 -1.26
C PHE A 102 -2.60 9.98 -1.22
N ALA A 103 -2.29 8.80 -1.75
CA ALA A 103 -3.18 7.65 -1.68
C ALA A 103 -2.84 6.80 -0.45
N LEU A 104 -3.70 6.83 0.57
CA LEU A 104 -3.48 6.11 1.84
C LEU A 104 -4.26 4.79 1.84
N GLU A 105 -3.56 3.69 2.01
CA GLU A 105 -4.16 2.37 2.11
C GLU A 105 -3.91 1.73 3.47
N VAL A 106 -4.97 1.56 4.24
CA VAL A 106 -4.91 0.96 5.58
C VAL A 106 -5.08 -0.56 5.51
N ARG A 107 -4.45 -1.27 6.45
CA ARG A 107 -4.48 -2.74 6.56
C ARG A 107 -4.93 -3.23 7.93
N ASN A 108 -5.62 -2.38 8.68
CA ASN A 108 -6.14 -2.72 9.99
C ASN A 108 -7.58 -2.23 10.13
N MET A 109 -8.48 -3.12 10.55
CA MET A 109 -9.93 -2.87 10.65
C MET A 109 -10.26 -1.63 11.50
N LYS A 110 -9.42 -1.29 12.48
CA LYS A 110 -9.62 -0.12 13.35
C LYS A 110 -9.62 1.21 12.61
N TRP A 111 -9.10 1.27 11.39
CA TRP A 111 -9.11 2.49 10.57
C TRP A 111 -10.41 2.67 9.78
N PHE A 112 -11.27 1.65 9.66
CA PHE A 112 -12.49 1.70 8.87
C PHE A 112 -13.68 2.30 9.67
N ASP A 113 -13.39 3.32 10.47
CA ASP A 113 -14.41 4.13 11.15
C ASP A 113 -14.63 5.44 10.37
N LYS A 114 -15.87 5.93 10.34
CA LYS A 114 -16.25 7.16 9.63
C LYS A 114 -15.41 8.37 10.06
N ALA A 115 -14.97 8.44 11.30
CA ALA A 115 -14.13 9.53 11.80
C ALA A 115 -12.80 9.61 11.04
N TYR A 116 -12.19 8.46 10.69
CA TYR A 116 -10.92 8.44 9.96
C TYR A 116 -11.09 8.75 8.47
N ILE A 117 -12.22 8.34 7.87
CA ILE A 117 -12.56 8.71 6.50
C ILE A 117 -12.78 10.24 6.40
N GLN A 118 -13.49 10.83 7.37
CA GLN A 118 -13.67 12.29 7.44
C GLN A 118 -12.35 13.02 7.70
N TRP A 119 -11.48 12.47 8.56
CA TRP A 119 -10.14 13.00 8.78
C TRP A 119 -9.31 13.03 7.49
N ALA A 120 -9.29 11.93 6.73
CA ALA A 120 -8.61 11.88 5.45
C ALA A 120 -9.18 12.89 4.44
N SER A 121 -10.51 13.03 4.39
CA SER A 121 -11.17 14.05 3.55
C SER A 121 -10.75 15.48 3.90
N LYS A 122 -10.66 15.81 5.20
CA LYS A 122 -10.19 17.14 5.66
C LYS A 122 -8.74 17.44 5.27
N LEU A 123 -7.89 16.41 5.22
CA LEU A 123 -6.50 16.52 4.76
C LEU A 123 -6.35 16.43 3.23
N ASN A 124 -7.47 16.42 2.50
CA ASN A 124 -7.51 16.18 1.06
C ASN A 124 -6.80 14.87 0.64
N THR A 125 -6.69 13.89 1.53
CA THR A 125 -6.01 12.61 1.28
C THR A 125 -6.96 11.65 0.56
N THR A 126 -6.48 10.98 -0.48
CA THR A 126 -7.25 9.94 -1.17
C THR A 126 -7.22 8.66 -0.37
N TRP A 127 -8.38 8.25 0.16
CA TRP A 127 -8.50 6.99 0.89
C TRP A 127 -8.65 5.83 -0.10
N VAL A 128 -7.75 4.86 -0.01
CA VAL A 128 -7.78 3.69 -0.88
C VAL A 128 -8.85 2.72 -0.41
N SER A 129 -9.78 2.43 -1.30
CA SER A 129 -10.79 1.39 -1.16
C SER A 129 -10.16 0.02 -1.47
N VAL A 130 -10.54 -1.01 -0.72
CA VAL A 130 -9.85 -2.31 -0.71
C VAL A 130 -10.88 -3.43 -0.85
N ASP A 131 -11.00 -3.99 -2.05
CA ASP A 131 -11.76 -5.21 -2.27
C ASP A 131 -10.91 -6.44 -1.87
N SER A 132 -11.17 -6.95 -0.66
CA SER A 132 -10.51 -8.13 -0.10
C SER A 132 -11.45 -8.91 0.85
N PRO A 133 -11.08 -10.12 1.33
CA PRO A 133 -11.96 -10.92 2.18
C PRO A 133 -12.12 -10.34 3.58
N ASP A 134 -11.11 -9.60 4.06
CA ASP A 134 -10.97 -9.21 5.47
C ASP A 134 -11.41 -7.76 5.76
N PHE A 135 -11.72 -6.96 4.74
CA PHE A 135 -12.02 -5.54 4.88
C PHE A 135 -13.39 -5.18 4.30
N PRO A 136 -13.99 -4.04 4.71
CA PRO A 136 -15.23 -3.58 4.13
C PRO A 136 -15.09 -3.37 2.62
N LEU A 137 -16.03 -3.92 1.85
CA LEU A 137 -16.12 -3.74 0.40
C LEU A 137 -16.75 -2.38 0.02
N ASP A 138 -16.55 -1.37 0.87
CA ASP A 138 -17.07 -0.03 0.67
C ASP A 138 -16.18 0.74 -0.33
N ILE A 139 -16.82 1.63 -1.10
CA ILE A 139 -16.11 2.58 -1.95
C ILE A 139 -16.05 3.93 -1.24
N TYR A 140 -14.85 4.45 -1.08
CA TYR A 140 -14.57 5.74 -0.46
C TYR A 140 -14.26 6.79 -1.53
N ASN A 141 -14.97 7.92 -1.45
CA ASN A 141 -14.75 9.11 -2.26
C ASN A 141 -14.48 10.29 -1.31
N THR A 142 -13.22 10.47 -0.89
CA THR A 142 -12.86 11.47 0.13
C THR A 142 -12.65 12.88 -0.42
N ASN A 143 -12.34 13.00 -1.71
CA ASN A 143 -11.91 14.24 -2.37
C ASN A 143 -12.25 14.28 -3.88
N GLY A 144 -13.34 13.63 -4.30
CA GLY A 144 -13.73 13.51 -5.71
C GLY A 144 -13.04 12.34 -6.44
N ILE A 145 -12.11 11.64 -5.79
CA ILE A 145 -11.36 10.53 -6.38
C ILE A 145 -11.74 9.23 -5.68
N VAL A 146 -12.06 8.21 -6.47
CA VAL A 146 -12.08 6.82 -6.02
C VAL A 146 -10.80 6.14 -6.48
N TYR A 147 -10.06 5.59 -5.52
CA TYR A 147 -8.91 4.72 -5.75
C TYR A 147 -9.24 3.34 -5.18
N GLU A 148 -9.55 2.37 -6.05
CA GLU A 148 -9.94 1.00 -5.68
C GLU A 148 -8.78 0.02 -5.95
N ARG A 149 -8.46 -0.83 -4.96
CA ARG A 149 -7.48 -1.90 -5.11
C ARG A 149 -8.11 -3.27 -4.93
N MET A 150 -8.18 -3.99 -6.04
CA MET A 150 -8.81 -5.30 -6.16
C MET A 150 -7.81 -6.41 -5.80
N HIS A 151 -7.88 -6.93 -4.57
CA HIS A 151 -6.99 -7.98 -4.08
C HIS A 151 -7.61 -9.38 -4.13
N GLY A 152 -8.94 -9.49 -4.16
CA GLY A 152 -9.69 -10.75 -4.31
C GLY A 152 -10.62 -11.02 -3.13
N ARG A 153 -11.81 -11.59 -3.38
CA ARG A 153 -12.83 -11.79 -2.32
C ARG A 153 -12.75 -13.12 -1.56
N THR A 154 -12.17 -14.15 -2.18
CA THR A 154 -12.02 -15.48 -1.54
C THR A 154 -10.67 -15.67 -0.88
N ALA A 155 -9.61 -15.12 -1.49
CA ALA A 155 -8.26 -15.18 -1.00
C ALA A 155 -7.48 -13.98 -1.53
N TRP A 156 -6.61 -13.43 -0.69
CA TRP A 156 -5.69 -12.38 -1.10
C TRP A 156 -4.84 -12.83 -2.28
N TYR A 157 -4.79 -11.97 -3.29
CA TYR A 157 -3.97 -12.09 -4.49
C TYR A 157 -4.29 -13.30 -5.38
N SER A 158 -5.31 -14.10 -5.05
CA SER A 158 -5.61 -15.34 -5.76
C SER A 158 -7.12 -15.50 -5.90
N HIS A 159 -7.70 -14.69 -6.78
CA HIS A 159 -9.13 -14.67 -7.01
C HIS A 159 -9.41 -14.28 -8.47
N TYR A 160 -10.32 -15.00 -9.11
CA TYR A 160 -10.88 -14.62 -10.40
C TYR A 160 -12.22 -13.95 -10.14
N TYR A 161 -12.29 -12.64 -10.38
CA TYR A 161 -13.53 -11.90 -10.20
C TYR A 161 -14.56 -12.33 -11.25
N THR A 162 -15.73 -12.75 -10.80
CA THR A 162 -16.88 -12.97 -11.67
C THR A 162 -17.40 -11.64 -12.21
N ASP A 163 -18.13 -11.67 -13.34
CA ASP A 163 -18.76 -10.47 -13.87
C ASP A 163 -19.75 -9.83 -12.88
N GLN A 164 -20.38 -10.65 -12.04
CA GLN A 164 -21.30 -10.17 -11.01
C GLN A 164 -20.56 -9.38 -9.92
N GLU A 165 -19.38 -9.85 -9.48
CA GLU A 165 -18.55 -9.13 -8.52
C GLU A 165 -17.99 -7.84 -9.12
N LEU A 166 -17.52 -7.87 -10.38
CA LEU A 166 -17.06 -6.67 -11.08
C LEU A 166 -18.19 -5.64 -11.23
N LYS A 167 -19.41 -6.07 -11.57
CA LYS A 167 -20.60 -5.20 -11.64
C LYS A 167 -20.99 -4.64 -10.27
N ASP A 168 -20.88 -5.43 -9.21
CA ASP A 168 -21.11 -4.94 -7.83
C ASP A 168 -20.13 -3.81 -7.49
N VAL A 169 -18.84 -4.00 -7.73
CA VAL A 169 -17.83 -2.94 -7.53
C VAL A 169 -18.14 -1.71 -8.39
N ALA A 170 -18.39 -1.88 -9.69
CA ALA A 170 -18.72 -0.78 -10.59
C ALA A 170 -19.96 0.00 -10.14
N ASN A 171 -21.00 -0.69 -9.65
CA ASN A 171 -22.20 -0.05 -9.13
C ASN A 171 -21.94 0.75 -7.85
N ARG A 172 -21.09 0.23 -6.95
CA ARG A 172 -20.66 0.96 -5.75
C ARG A 172 -19.85 2.21 -6.12
N ILE A 173 -18.97 2.12 -7.11
CA ILE A 173 -18.22 3.26 -7.65
C ILE A 173 -19.17 4.32 -8.21
N ARG A 174 -20.14 3.94 -9.06
CA ARG A 174 -21.14 4.88 -9.59
C ARG A 174 -21.94 5.55 -8.48
N LYS A 175 -22.34 4.79 -7.45
CA LYS A 175 -23.07 5.32 -6.28
C LYS A 175 -22.24 6.32 -5.47
N ALA A 176 -20.93 6.14 -5.40
CA ALA A 176 -20.03 7.08 -4.73
C ALA A 176 -19.85 8.40 -5.50
N ASN A 177 -20.32 8.46 -6.76
CA ASN A 177 -20.31 9.63 -7.64
C ASN A 177 -18.99 10.41 -7.67
N PRO A 178 -17.86 9.77 -8.02
CA PRO A 178 -16.56 10.43 -8.11
C PRO A 178 -16.40 11.23 -9.40
N GLU A 179 -15.49 12.21 -9.36
CA GLU A 179 -15.00 12.93 -10.54
C GLU A 179 -14.00 12.08 -11.33
N LYS A 180 -13.18 11.28 -10.63
CA LYS A 180 -12.18 10.39 -11.24
C LYS A 180 -12.15 9.03 -10.55
N VAL A 181 -11.92 7.98 -11.33
CA VAL A 181 -11.85 6.60 -10.86
C VAL A 181 -10.55 5.96 -11.30
N TYR A 182 -9.84 5.36 -10.35
CA TYR A 182 -8.66 4.54 -10.59
C TYR A 182 -8.88 3.17 -9.97
N VAL A 183 -8.83 2.11 -10.78
CA VAL A 183 -9.00 0.72 -10.33
C VAL A 183 -7.75 -0.07 -10.63
N PHE A 184 -7.13 -0.62 -9.60
CA PHE A 184 -5.90 -1.41 -9.72
C PHE A 184 -6.15 -2.86 -9.31
N PHE A 185 -5.92 -3.78 -10.25
CA PHE A 185 -5.99 -5.21 -10.00
C PHE A 185 -4.66 -5.73 -9.46
N ASN A 186 -4.71 -6.45 -8.35
CA ASN A 186 -3.56 -7.03 -7.67
C ASN A 186 -3.74 -8.53 -7.37
N ASN A 187 -4.65 -9.20 -8.09
CA ASN A 187 -5.05 -10.59 -7.89
C ASN A 187 -4.25 -11.60 -8.76
N ASN A 188 -2.93 -11.37 -8.89
CA ASN A 188 -1.97 -12.19 -9.63
C ASN A 188 -2.41 -12.57 -11.06
N HIS A 189 -2.67 -13.86 -11.31
CA HIS A 189 -2.78 -14.41 -12.67
C HIS A 189 -3.98 -13.85 -13.46
N ALA A 190 -5.04 -13.43 -12.79
CA ALA A 190 -6.26 -12.94 -13.43
C ALA A 190 -6.31 -11.41 -13.59
N MET A 191 -5.26 -10.67 -13.23
CA MET A 191 -5.26 -9.19 -13.20
C MET A 191 -5.63 -8.58 -14.56
N LEU A 192 -5.00 -9.03 -15.64
CA LEU A 192 -5.19 -8.43 -16.97
C LEU A 192 -6.62 -8.63 -17.50
N GLU A 193 -7.14 -9.85 -17.37
CA GLU A 193 -8.48 -10.19 -17.83
C GLU A 193 -9.55 -9.45 -17.03
N ASN A 194 -9.42 -9.42 -15.71
CA ASN A 194 -10.36 -8.72 -14.84
C ASN A 194 -10.34 -7.21 -15.10
N ALA A 195 -9.16 -6.63 -15.32
CA ALA A 195 -9.02 -5.22 -15.67
C ALA A 195 -9.73 -4.87 -16.98
N ARG A 196 -9.58 -5.70 -18.02
CA ARG A 196 -10.25 -5.48 -19.31
C ARG A 196 -11.78 -5.57 -19.18
N ARG A 197 -12.28 -6.57 -18.45
CA ARG A 197 -13.73 -6.72 -18.20
C ARG A 197 -14.28 -5.55 -17.37
N MET A 198 -13.56 -5.12 -16.34
CA MET A 198 -13.92 -3.95 -15.54
C MET A 198 -13.98 -2.67 -16.40
N LEU A 199 -12.99 -2.46 -17.27
CA LEU A 199 -12.98 -1.31 -18.18
C LEU A 199 -14.21 -1.29 -19.10
N GLN A 200 -14.59 -2.44 -19.64
CA GLN A 200 -15.82 -2.57 -20.45
C GLN A 200 -17.07 -2.24 -19.62
N ILE A 201 -17.15 -2.75 -18.38
CA ILE A 201 -18.29 -2.50 -17.49
C ILE A 201 -18.41 -1.02 -17.10
N LEU A 202 -17.30 -0.33 -16.87
CA LEU A 202 -17.28 1.09 -16.47
C LEU A 202 -17.49 2.05 -17.65
N SER A 203 -17.19 1.61 -18.88
CA SER A 203 -17.37 2.41 -20.10
C SER A 203 -18.77 2.24 -20.72
N ALA A 204 -19.59 1.36 -20.17
CA ALA A 204 -20.99 1.15 -20.52
C ALA A 204 -21.92 2.02 -19.67
#